data_AF-A0A2E8HAP6-F1
#
_entry.id   AF-A0A2E8HAP6-F1
#
_cell.length_a   1.000
_cell.length_b   1.000
_cell.length_c   1.000
_cell.angle_alpha   90.00
_cell.angle_beta   90.00
_cell.angle_gamma   90.00
#
_symmetry.space_group_name_H-M   'P 1'
#
loop_
_entity.id
_entity.type
_entity.pdbx_description
1 polymer ?
#
loop_
_entity_poly.entity_id
_entity_poly.type
_entity_poly.pdbx_seq_one_letter_code
_entity_poly.pdbx_strand_id
1 'polypeptide(L)'
;MTATRLAPSRRLWRFCIGATLAGFVGVIGSYVAGCSRGISHHGWHRGHGLHDVSSPEEARERAQSAAKWMLRKFDATDDQKQRIQTIVDESVQQLYPLREKHHLHHAQLLDAVSQDSIDRAEIERLRKAEIAIADAASDWMVDAALDMFEVLTPEQRAEMVQHMRQRHL
;
A
#
# COMPACT_ATOMS: atom_id res chain seq x y z
N MET A 1 38.15 -2.31 -25.37
CA MET A 1 36.76 -1.82 -25.23
C MET A 1 36.09 -2.63 -24.14
N THR A 2 36.14 -2.18 -22.89
CA THR A 2 35.55 -2.85 -21.73
C THR A 2 34.20 -2.19 -21.41
N ALA A 3 33.12 -2.93 -21.61
CA ALA A 3 31.76 -2.48 -21.32
C ALA A 3 31.49 -2.54 -19.81
N THR A 4 31.36 -1.39 -19.17
CA THR A 4 30.91 -1.26 -17.78
C THR A 4 29.45 -1.69 -17.68
N ARG A 5 29.18 -2.86 -17.07
CA ARG A 5 27.80 -3.24 -16.69
C ARG A 5 27.34 -2.31 -15.57
N LEU A 6 26.45 -1.38 -15.91
CA LEU A 6 25.72 -0.57 -14.93
C LEU A 6 24.79 -1.51 -14.13
N ALA A 7 25.08 -1.70 -12.85
CA ALA A 7 24.13 -2.35 -11.94
C ALA A 7 22.90 -1.44 -11.80
N PRO A 8 21.66 -1.97 -11.90
CA PRO A 8 20.46 -1.17 -11.75
C PRO A 8 20.42 -0.55 -10.35
N SER A 9 20.08 0.74 -10.27
CA SER A 9 20.06 1.46 -9.00
C SER A 9 19.00 0.87 -8.07
N ARG A 10 19.31 0.79 -6.77
CA ARG A 10 18.46 0.23 -5.71
C ARG A 10 17.03 0.80 -5.68
N ARG A 11 16.82 1.99 -6.26
CA ARG A 11 15.51 2.67 -6.41
C ARG A 11 14.61 2.06 -7.48
N LEU A 12 15.17 1.63 -8.62
CA LEU A 12 14.41 0.95 -9.69
C LEU A 12 13.99 -0.47 -9.28
N TRP A 13 14.78 -1.13 -8.41
CA TRP A 13 14.45 -2.45 -7.88
C TRP A 13 13.26 -2.41 -6.91
N ARG A 14 13.14 -1.37 -6.08
CA ARG A 14 11.98 -1.15 -5.18
C ARG A 14 10.68 -0.91 -5.95
N PHE A 15 10.72 -0.18 -7.06
CA PHE A 15 9.55 0.06 -7.94
C PHE A 15 8.99 -1.23 -8.56
N CYS A 16 9.85 -2.19 -8.93
CA CYS A 16 9.41 -3.46 -9.53
C CYS A 16 8.91 -4.50 -8.50
N ILE A 17 9.33 -4.40 -7.23
CA ILE A 17 8.84 -5.28 -6.15
C ILE A 17 7.39 -4.91 -5.76
N GLY A 18 7.01 -3.63 -5.83
CA GLY A 18 5.63 -3.18 -5.58
C GLY A 18 4.58 -3.84 -6.46
N ALA A 19 4.93 -4.24 -7.70
CA ALA A 19 4.03 -4.95 -8.61
C ALA A 19 3.85 -6.45 -8.29
N THR A 20 4.75 -7.06 -7.52
CA THR A 20 4.70 -8.51 -7.18
C THR A 20 4.23 -8.76 -5.74
N LEU A 21 4.28 -7.76 -4.86
CA LEU A 21 3.81 -7.83 -3.47
C LEU A 21 2.29 -7.56 -3.31
N ALA A 22 1.53 -7.73 -4.38
CA ALA A 22 0.11 -7.38 -4.46
C ALA A 22 -0.80 -8.16 -3.48
N GLY A 23 -0.39 -9.34 -3.00
CA GLY A 23 -1.26 -10.16 -2.14
C GLY A 23 -1.35 -9.72 -0.67
N PHE A 24 -0.29 -9.10 -0.12
CA PHE A 24 -0.27 -8.66 1.29
C PHE A 24 -0.38 -7.13 1.39
N VAL A 25 0.37 -6.42 0.54
CA VAL A 25 0.31 -4.94 0.42
C VAL A 25 -0.94 -4.49 -0.32
N GLY A 26 -1.42 -5.22 -1.32
CA GLY A 26 -2.65 -4.85 -2.01
C GLY A 26 -3.90 -5.01 -1.13
N VAL A 27 -3.90 -5.94 -0.16
CA VAL A 27 -4.98 -6.09 0.82
C VAL A 27 -4.83 -5.02 1.91
N ILE A 28 -3.70 -4.95 2.61
CA ILE A 28 -3.50 -3.98 3.71
C ILE A 28 -3.46 -2.55 3.19
N GLY A 29 -2.75 -2.28 2.09
CA GLY A 29 -2.64 -0.95 1.50
C GLY A 29 -3.93 -0.46 0.83
N SER A 30 -4.79 -1.35 0.35
CA SER A 30 -6.14 -0.95 -0.06
C SER A 30 -6.99 -0.60 1.17
N TYR A 31 -6.91 -1.35 2.27
CA TYR A 31 -7.63 -1.04 3.51
C TYR A 31 -7.09 0.16 4.31
N VAL A 32 -5.79 0.46 4.24
CA VAL A 32 -5.13 1.53 5.02
C VAL A 32 -5.04 2.83 4.23
N ALA A 33 -4.78 2.79 2.92
CA ALA A 33 -4.50 4.00 2.15
C ALA A 33 -5.60 4.38 1.15
N GLY A 34 -6.57 3.51 0.86
CA GLY A 34 -7.57 3.79 -0.18
C GLY A 34 -6.97 4.01 -1.59
N CYS A 35 -5.68 3.73 -1.78
CA CYS A 35 -4.91 4.06 -2.98
C CYS A 35 -5.17 3.13 -4.18
N SER A 36 -6.19 2.28 -4.15
CA SER A 36 -6.52 1.37 -5.25
C SER A 36 -7.27 2.04 -6.43
N ARG A 37 -6.97 3.32 -6.73
CA ARG A 37 -7.47 4.00 -7.93
C ARG A 37 -6.41 4.22 -9.02
N GLY A 38 -5.31 3.49 -8.99
CA GLY A 38 -4.31 3.49 -10.06
C GLY A 38 -3.97 2.10 -10.57
N ILE A 39 -4.33 1.81 -11.82
CA ILE A 39 -3.75 0.75 -12.68
C ILE A 39 -4.15 -0.71 -12.38
N SER A 40 -5.44 -0.99 -12.17
CA SER A 40 -6.00 -2.33 -12.45
C SER A 40 -7.51 -2.22 -12.74
N HIS A 41 -7.85 -1.92 -13.99
CA HIS A 41 -9.21 -2.14 -14.49
C HIS A 41 -9.44 -3.66 -14.57
N HIS A 42 -10.37 -4.20 -13.78
CA HIS A 42 -11.34 -5.28 -14.08
C HIS A 42 -11.72 -6.09 -12.82
N GLY A 43 -12.67 -5.58 -12.03
CA GLY A 43 -13.54 -6.48 -11.26
C GLY A 43 -13.90 -6.10 -9.83
N TRP A 44 -14.39 -4.89 -9.55
CA TRP A 44 -15.07 -4.61 -8.26
C TRP A 44 -16.27 -3.68 -8.44
N HIS A 45 -17.23 -4.09 -9.28
CA HIS A 45 -18.60 -3.59 -9.22
C HIS A 45 -19.44 -4.62 -8.43
N ARG A 46 -19.40 -4.54 -7.09
CA ARG A 46 -20.46 -4.96 -6.13
C ARG A 46 -19.86 -5.03 -4.72
N GLY A 47 -20.38 -4.21 -3.80
CA GLY A 47 -20.33 -4.47 -2.35
C GLY A 47 -19.28 -3.74 -1.52
N HIS A 48 -19.70 -2.71 -0.77
CA HIS A 48 -19.24 -2.31 0.57
C HIS A 48 -17.73 -2.38 0.95
N GLY A 49 -16.80 -1.95 0.09
CA GLY A 49 -15.38 -1.95 0.43
C GLY A 49 -14.69 -0.61 0.19
N LEU A 50 -14.02 -0.08 1.22
CA LEU A 50 -13.01 1.00 1.23
C LEU A 50 -13.43 2.49 1.29
N HIS A 51 -14.69 2.87 1.06
CA HIS A 51 -15.09 4.29 1.17
C HIS A 51 -15.40 4.77 2.60
N ASP A 52 -15.34 3.87 3.59
CA ASP A 52 -16.03 4.03 4.88
C ASP A 52 -15.08 3.83 6.08
N VAL A 53 -13.85 4.33 5.97
CA VAL A 53 -12.93 4.42 7.11
C VAL A 53 -12.79 5.90 7.44
N SER A 54 -13.42 6.29 8.54
CA SER A 54 -13.57 7.68 8.96
C SER A 54 -12.58 8.09 10.04
N SER A 55 -11.92 7.12 10.68
CA SER A 55 -10.97 7.34 11.76
C SER A 55 -9.71 6.46 11.67
N PRO A 56 -8.59 6.88 12.30
CA PRO A 56 -7.41 6.04 12.45
C PRO A 56 -7.68 4.73 13.20
N GLU A 57 -8.64 4.75 14.14
CA GLU A 57 -9.01 3.57 14.93
C GLU A 57 -9.73 2.53 14.07
N GLU A 58 -10.70 2.95 13.26
CA GLU A 58 -11.37 2.07 12.29
C GLU A 58 -10.39 1.51 11.27
N ALA A 59 -9.44 2.33 10.81
CA ALA A 59 -8.38 1.89 9.90
C ALA A 59 -7.53 0.79 10.53
N ARG A 60 -7.15 0.99 11.79
CA ARG A 60 -6.40 0.02 12.59
C ARG A 60 -7.18 -1.27 12.76
N GLU A 61 -8.43 -1.21 13.23
CA GLU A 61 -9.25 -2.40 13.46
C GLU A 61 -9.43 -3.23 12.18
N ARG A 62 -9.68 -2.55 11.05
CA ARG A 62 -9.83 -3.19 9.74
C ARG A 62 -8.53 -3.88 9.31
N ALA A 63 -7.40 -3.19 9.41
CA ALA A 63 -6.10 -3.72 9.03
C ALA A 63 -5.70 -4.91 9.92
N GLN A 64 -5.94 -4.81 11.23
CA GLN A 64 -5.73 -5.88 12.19
C GLN A 64 -6.60 -7.11 11.90
N SER A 65 -7.87 -6.90 11.58
CA SER A 65 -8.80 -7.98 11.23
C SER A 65 -8.39 -8.69 9.93
N ALA A 66 -7.94 -7.92 8.92
CA ALA A 66 -7.41 -8.47 7.68
C ALA A 66 -6.14 -9.30 7.91
N ALA A 67 -5.20 -8.80 8.72
CA ALA A 67 -3.98 -9.51 9.09
C ALA A 67 -4.29 -10.83 9.81
N LYS A 68 -5.17 -10.80 10.81
CA LYS A 68 -5.60 -12.02 11.54
C LYS A 68 -6.23 -13.05 10.60
N TRP A 69 -7.10 -12.62 9.69
CA TRP A 69 -7.75 -13.53 8.73
C TRP A 69 -6.72 -14.17 7.78
N MET A 70 -5.76 -13.38 7.28
CA MET A 70 -4.68 -13.87 6.43
C MET A 70 -3.77 -14.85 7.16
N LEU A 71 -3.34 -14.53 8.37
CA LEU A 71 -2.40 -15.35 9.14
C LEU A 71 -2.98 -16.69 9.57
N ARG A 72 -4.30 -16.76 9.80
CA ARG A 72 -4.99 -18.03 10.05
C ARG A 72 -4.87 -19.00 8.87
N LYS A 73 -4.62 -18.52 7.66
CA LYS A 73 -4.52 -19.36 6.46
C LYS A 73 -3.18 -20.08 6.33
N PHE A 74 -2.13 -19.60 6.99
CA PHE A 74 -0.75 -20.08 6.83
C PHE A 74 -0.18 -20.65 8.14
N ASP A 75 -1.06 -21.07 9.05
CA ASP A 75 -0.71 -21.64 10.37
C ASP A 75 0.37 -20.86 11.13
N ALA A 76 0.29 -19.53 11.10
CA ALA A 76 1.21 -18.67 11.83
C ALA A 76 1.11 -18.93 13.35
N THR A 77 2.25 -18.98 14.03
CA THR A 77 2.30 -19.10 15.50
C THR A 77 1.77 -17.82 16.16
N ASP A 78 1.44 -17.90 17.45
CA ASP A 78 0.93 -16.72 18.16
C ASP A 78 1.98 -15.60 18.27
N ASP A 79 3.26 -15.94 18.43
CA ASP A 79 4.37 -15.00 18.36
C ASP A 79 4.46 -14.30 16.99
N GLN A 80 4.30 -15.06 15.90
CA GLN A 80 4.30 -14.50 14.54
C GLN A 80 3.12 -13.56 14.34
N LYS A 81 1.93 -13.96 14.82
CA LYS A 81 0.74 -13.10 14.78
C LYS A 81 0.98 -11.81 15.53
N GLN A 82 1.52 -11.85 16.74
CA GLN A 82 1.73 -10.65 17.53
C GLN A 82 2.72 -9.69 16.86
N ARG A 83 3.84 -10.21 16.34
CA ARG A 83 4.82 -9.38 15.60
C ARG A 83 4.22 -8.73 14.36
N ILE A 84 3.43 -9.47 13.59
CA ILE A 84 2.77 -8.92 12.38
C ILE A 84 1.70 -7.90 12.76
N GLN A 85 0.97 -8.10 13.86
CA GLN A 85 0.02 -7.09 14.36
C GLN A 85 0.73 -5.78 14.74
N THR A 86 1.92 -5.84 15.34
CA THR A 86 2.73 -4.64 15.60
C THR A 86 3.13 -3.91 14.32
N ILE A 87 3.61 -4.64 13.31
CA ILE A 87 3.97 -4.04 12.00
C ILE A 87 2.75 -3.36 11.35
N VAL A 88 1.57 -3.98 11.46
CA VAL A 88 0.31 -3.42 10.95
C VAL A 88 -0.08 -2.14 11.68
N ASP A 89 0.06 -2.09 13.01
CA ASP A 89 -0.21 -0.89 13.80
C ASP A 89 0.70 0.27 13.40
N GLU A 90 1.99 0.02 13.25
CA GLU A 90 2.96 1.01 12.78
C GLU A 90 2.65 1.47 11.36
N SER A 91 2.24 0.54 10.49
CA SER A 91 1.82 0.86 9.11
C SER A 91 0.64 1.83 9.09
N VAL A 92 -0.38 1.60 9.93
CA VAL A 92 -1.55 2.48 10.02
C VAL A 92 -1.16 3.87 10.51
N GLN A 93 -0.31 3.96 11.53
CA GLN A 93 0.14 5.25 12.09
C GLN A 93 0.87 6.11 11.04
N GLN A 94 1.65 5.50 10.15
CA GLN A 94 2.39 6.21 9.13
C GLN A 94 1.55 6.51 7.87
N LEU A 95 0.71 5.57 7.44
CA LEU A 95 -0.03 5.70 6.17
C LEU A 95 -1.32 6.51 6.30
N TYR A 96 -1.99 6.48 7.46
CA TYR A 96 -3.26 7.21 7.63
C TYR A 96 -3.09 8.74 7.45
N PRO A 97 -2.07 9.42 8.02
CA PRO A 97 -1.84 10.84 7.77
C PRO A 97 -1.54 11.17 6.30
N LEU A 98 -0.91 10.24 5.57
CA LEU A 98 -0.65 10.40 4.13
C LEU A 98 -1.94 10.35 3.31
N ARG A 99 -2.87 9.46 3.67
CA ARG A 99 -4.22 9.40 3.09
C ARG A 99 -5.00 10.70 3.31
N GLU A 100 -4.96 11.26 4.52
CA GLU A 100 -5.66 12.53 4.80
C GLU A 100 -5.09 13.69 3.98
N LYS A 101 -3.76 13.75 3.81
CA LYS A 101 -3.13 14.74 2.93
C LYS A 101 -3.53 14.55 1.47
N HIS A 102 -3.59 13.31 0.99
CA HIS A 102 -4.07 12.99 -0.36
C HIS A 102 -5.51 13.48 -0.57
N HIS A 103 -6.41 13.21 0.39
CA HIS A 103 -7.80 13.68 0.32
C HIS A 103 -7.90 15.21 0.29
N LEU A 104 -7.11 15.89 1.11
CA LEU A 104 -7.05 17.35 1.12
C LEU A 104 -6.56 17.90 -0.22
N HIS A 105 -5.46 17.38 -0.76
CA HIS A 105 -4.93 17.82 -2.05
C HIS A 105 -5.89 17.52 -3.21
N HIS A 106 -6.60 16.39 -3.16
CA HIS A 106 -7.64 16.08 -4.14
C HIS A 106 -8.76 17.12 -4.08
N ALA A 107 -9.22 17.51 -2.89
CA ALA A 107 -10.20 18.58 -2.73
C ALA A 107 -9.67 19.94 -3.25
N GLN A 108 -8.41 20.28 -2.94
CA GLN A 108 -7.74 21.49 -3.43
C GLN A 108 -7.59 21.49 -4.96
N LEU A 109 -7.27 20.35 -5.56
CA LEU A 109 -7.18 20.21 -7.01
C LEU A 109 -8.54 20.45 -7.66
N LEU A 110 -9.61 19.86 -7.12
CA LEU A 110 -10.98 20.07 -7.61
C LEU A 110 -11.42 21.53 -7.49
N ASP A 111 -11.09 22.18 -6.38
CA ASP A 111 -11.36 23.61 -6.19
C ASP A 111 -10.58 24.46 -7.22
N ALA A 112 -9.28 24.20 -7.39
CA ALA A 112 -8.41 24.95 -8.29
C ALA A 112 -8.83 24.87 -9.77
N VAL A 113 -9.33 23.70 -10.21
CA VAL A 113 -9.82 23.54 -11.60
C VAL A 113 -11.24 24.06 -11.81
N SER A 114 -11.97 24.35 -10.73
CA SER A 114 -13.34 24.87 -10.79
C SER A 114 -13.41 26.40 -10.77
N GLN A 115 -12.26 27.08 -10.58
CA GLN A 115 -12.16 28.55 -10.63
C GLN A 115 -12.33 29.08 -12.06
N ASP A 116 -12.75 30.35 -12.19
CA ASP A 116 -12.91 31.03 -13.48
C ASP A 116 -11.61 31.08 -14.31
N SER A 117 -10.45 31.07 -13.64
CA SER A 117 -9.13 30.96 -14.26
C SER A 117 -8.31 29.87 -13.61
N ILE A 118 -7.67 29.03 -14.43
CA ILE A 118 -6.83 27.93 -13.96
C ILE A 118 -5.43 28.44 -13.59
N ASP A 119 -5.06 28.32 -12.30
CA ASP A 119 -3.69 28.51 -11.85
C ASP A 119 -2.86 27.23 -12.11
N ARG A 120 -2.08 27.27 -13.20
CA ARG A 120 -1.20 26.17 -13.59
C ARG A 120 -0.06 25.93 -12.59
N ALA A 121 0.40 26.95 -11.88
CA ALA A 121 1.49 26.81 -10.92
C ALA A 121 1.01 26.05 -9.67
N GLU A 122 -0.21 26.33 -9.22
CA GLU A 122 -0.82 25.61 -8.09
C GLU A 122 -1.10 24.15 -8.43
N ILE A 123 -1.62 23.85 -9.62
CA ILE A 123 -1.82 22.47 -10.07
C ILE A 123 -0.49 21.70 -10.11
N GLU A 124 0.58 22.32 -10.62
CA GLU A 124 1.91 21.69 -10.65
C GLU A 124 2.49 21.46 -9.25
N ARG A 125 2.23 22.38 -8.31
CA ARG A 125 2.60 22.21 -6.90
C ARG A 125 1.87 21.02 -6.27
N LEU A 126 0.56 20.93 -6.46
CA LEU A 126 -0.27 19.82 -5.98
C LEU A 126 0.19 18.49 -6.58
N ARG A 127 0.44 18.43 -7.90
CA ARG A 127 0.96 17.23 -8.57
C ARG A 127 2.27 16.73 -7.96
N LYS A 128 3.21 17.64 -7.65
CA LYS A 128 4.48 17.26 -7.00
C LYS A 128 4.26 16.76 -5.57
N ALA A 129 3.37 17.40 -4.82
CA ALA A 129 3.03 16.99 -3.46
C ALA A 129 2.39 15.59 -3.43
N GLU A 130 1.52 15.29 -4.40
CA GLU A 130 0.91 13.97 -4.58
C GLU A 130 1.93 12.87 -4.89
N ILE A 131 2.91 13.15 -5.77
CA ILE A 131 4.00 12.21 -6.05
C ILE A 131 4.82 11.93 -4.80
N ALA A 132 5.12 12.95 -3.99
CA ALA A 132 5.87 12.77 -2.76
C ALA A 132 5.11 11.92 -1.72
N ILE A 133 3.78 12.10 -1.64
CA ILE A 133 2.93 11.24 -0.79
C ILE A 133 2.95 9.80 -1.27
N ALA A 134 2.80 9.58 -2.59
CA ALA A 134 2.82 8.24 -3.17
C ALA A 134 4.17 7.54 -2.97
N ASP A 135 5.28 8.27 -3.12
CA ASP A 135 6.64 7.75 -2.89
C ASP A 135 6.83 7.32 -1.43
N ALA A 136 6.46 8.18 -0.48
CA ALA A 136 6.55 7.86 0.95
C ALA A 136 5.65 6.68 1.36
N ALA A 137 4.42 6.63 0.84
CA ALA A 137 3.51 5.52 1.09
C ALA A 137 4.05 4.21 0.50
N SER A 138 4.60 4.25 -0.71
CA SER A 138 5.19 3.09 -1.38
C SER A 138 6.40 2.55 -0.63
N ASP A 139 7.32 3.42 -0.21
CA ASP A 139 8.49 3.02 0.58
C ASP A 139 8.06 2.29 1.86
N TRP A 140 7.07 2.85 2.58
CA TRP A 140 6.63 2.26 3.83
C TRP A 140 5.88 0.93 3.66
N MET A 141 5.07 0.83 2.60
CA MET A 141 4.39 -0.42 2.27
C MET A 141 5.37 -1.55 1.91
N VAL A 142 6.45 -1.24 1.18
CA VAL A 142 7.47 -2.24 0.82
C VAL A 142 8.23 -2.70 2.05
N ASP A 143 8.68 -1.76 2.90
CA ASP A 143 9.45 -2.10 4.08
C ASP A 143 8.60 -2.93 5.07
N ALA A 144 7.35 -2.52 5.36
CA ALA A 144 6.42 -3.31 6.18
C ALA A 144 6.17 -4.71 5.62
N ALA A 145 6.04 -4.84 4.28
CA ALA A 145 5.87 -6.14 3.66
C ALA A 145 7.06 -7.05 3.92
N LEU A 146 8.28 -6.54 3.70
CA LEU A 146 9.52 -7.28 3.93
C LEU A 146 9.62 -7.72 5.40
N ASP A 147 9.35 -6.83 6.35
CA ASP A 147 9.35 -7.15 7.79
C ASP A 147 8.36 -8.30 8.11
N MET A 148 7.17 -8.28 7.51
CA MET A 148 6.19 -9.37 7.68
C MET A 148 6.67 -10.68 7.06
N PHE A 149 7.32 -10.65 5.89
CA PHE A 149 7.92 -11.85 5.30
C PHE A 149 9.05 -12.40 6.18
N GLU A 150 9.84 -11.55 6.82
CA GLU A 150 10.92 -11.97 7.73
C GLU A 150 10.41 -12.60 9.03
N VAL A 151 9.19 -12.29 9.47
CA VAL A 151 8.54 -12.96 10.61
C VAL A 151 8.16 -14.42 10.28
N LEU A 152 7.82 -14.70 9.02
CA LEU A 152 7.36 -16.02 8.57
C LEU A 152 8.53 -17.00 8.35
N THR A 153 8.27 -18.30 8.43
CA THR A 153 9.26 -19.32 8.01
C THR A 153 9.39 -19.35 6.48
N PRO A 154 10.51 -19.87 5.93
CA PRO A 154 10.65 -20.05 4.48
C PRO A 154 9.49 -20.84 3.84
N GLU A 155 8.98 -21.84 4.53
CA GLU A 155 7.88 -22.70 4.07
C GLU A 155 6.56 -21.92 4.01
N GLN A 156 6.22 -21.18 5.07
CA GLN A 156 5.04 -20.31 5.11
C GLN A 156 5.10 -19.23 4.02
N ARG A 157 6.29 -18.66 3.77
CA ARG A 157 6.49 -17.71 2.66
C ARG A 157 6.21 -18.37 1.30
N ALA A 158 6.70 -19.59 1.09
CA ALA A 158 6.49 -20.32 -0.15
C ALA A 158 5.00 -20.64 -0.39
N GLU A 159 4.29 -21.11 0.64
CA GLU A 159 2.86 -21.34 0.59
C GLU A 159 2.09 -20.05 0.27
N MET A 160 2.46 -18.95 0.90
CA MET A 160 1.84 -17.66 0.64
C MET A 160 2.06 -17.20 -0.80
N VAL A 161 3.27 -17.33 -1.35
CA VAL A 161 3.56 -17.01 -2.77
C VAL A 161 2.74 -17.90 -3.71
N GLN A 162 2.60 -19.19 -3.42
CA GLN A 162 1.78 -20.11 -4.21
C GLN A 162 0.31 -19.66 -4.20
N HIS A 163 -0.22 -19.33 -3.02
CA HIS A 163 -1.58 -18.85 -2.87
C HIS A 163 -1.83 -17.52 -3.60
N MET A 164 -0.84 -16.61 -3.63
CA MET A 164 -0.91 -15.38 -4.43
C MET A 164 -0.97 -15.67 -5.94
N ARG A 165 -0.13 -16.58 -6.44
CA ARG A 165 -0.12 -16.96 -7.87
C ARG A 165 -1.47 -17.54 -8.33
N GLN A 166 -2.14 -18.31 -7.48
CA GLN A 166 -3.45 -18.91 -7.78
C GLN A 166 -4.60 -17.89 -7.87
N ARG A 167 -4.42 -16.66 -7.35
CA ARG A 167 -5.43 -15.59 -7.40
C ARG A 167 -5.20 -14.56 -8.52
N HIS A 168 -4.07 -14.65 -9.23
CA HIS A 168 -3.70 -13.74 -10.31
C HIS A 168 -3.79 -14.38 -11.72
N LEU A 169 -4.48 -15.54 -11.82
CA LEU A 169 -4.98 -16.18 -13.04
C LEU A 169 -6.49 -16.43 -12.87
#